data_AF-A0A9E3U4P5-F1
#
_entry.id   AF-A0A9E3U4P5-F1
#
_cell.length_a   1.000
_cell.length_b   1.000
_cell.length_c   1.000
_cell.angle_alpha   90.00
_cell.angle_beta   90.00
_cell.angle_gamma   90.00
#
_symmetry.space_group_name_H-M   'P 1'
#
loop_
_entity.id
_entity.type
_entity.pdbx_description
1 polymer ?
#
loop_
_entity_poly.entity_id
_entity_poly.type
_entity_poly.pdbx_seq_one_letter_code
_entity_poly.pdbx_strand_id
1 'polypeptide(L)'
;MSTSPSPPLRRIAVVGGGISGLAAAHRLHEIDPGVDLVLFEASDRLGGVLQTSRLDGYLVEHSADNFITNVPWGVDLCRAVGLEDQLCATDDRFRKAYVAHQGRLVEVPEGFSLMAPARVWPMMTTPLLSLAGKLRLAWEYFTPANRQVRDASLASFAQRRLGREAYERIVQPLVGGIYTADPAKLSLAATLPRF
;
A
#
# COMPACT_ATOMS: atom_id res chain seq x y z
N MET A 1 -19.55 22.09 -49.47
CA MET A 1 -20.00 22.42 -48.10
C MET A 1 -19.16 21.58 -47.14
N SER A 2 -18.16 22.19 -46.53
CA SER A 2 -17.30 21.55 -45.52
C SER A 2 -17.95 21.80 -44.17
N THR A 3 -18.51 20.77 -43.57
CA THR A 3 -18.97 20.82 -42.17
C THR A 3 -17.72 20.74 -41.30
N SER A 4 -17.27 21.89 -40.82
CA SER A 4 -16.29 21.95 -39.74
C SER A 4 -16.81 21.12 -38.56
N PRO A 5 -16.04 20.17 -38.00
CA PRO A 5 -16.47 19.43 -36.83
C PRO A 5 -16.77 20.42 -35.71
N SER A 6 -17.94 20.26 -35.08
CA SER A 6 -18.34 21.01 -33.90
C SER A 6 -17.20 20.95 -32.88
N PRO A 7 -16.79 22.07 -32.27
CA PRO A 7 -15.76 22.02 -31.25
C PRO A 7 -16.21 21.05 -30.15
N PRO A 8 -15.31 20.20 -29.65
CA PRO A 8 -15.61 19.28 -28.56
C PRO A 8 -16.21 20.09 -27.42
N LEU A 9 -17.39 19.69 -26.94
CA LEU A 9 -18.20 20.49 -26.01
C LEU A 9 -17.46 20.77 -24.69
N ARG A 10 -16.42 19.98 -24.38
CA ARG A 10 -15.53 20.15 -23.23
C ARG A 10 -14.10 19.77 -23.60
N ARG A 11 -13.14 20.62 -23.19
CA ARG A 11 -11.70 20.35 -23.27
C ARG A 11 -11.14 20.17 -21.87
N ILE A 12 -10.38 19.10 -21.64
CA ILE A 12 -9.80 18.74 -20.35
C ILE A 12 -8.29 18.54 -20.50
N ALA A 13 -7.53 19.16 -19.61
CA ALA A 13 -6.10 18.92 -19.49
C ALA A 13 -5.81 18.02 -18.27
N VAL A 14 -5.05 16.95 -18.48
CA VAL A 14 -4.49 16.11 -17.42
C VAL A 14 -3.01 16.43 -17.29
N VAL A 15 -2.55 16.77 -16.09
CA VAL A 15 -1.14 17.10 -15.83
C VAL A 15 -0.50 15.97 -15.01
N GLY A 16 0.50 15.32 -15.61
CA GLY A 16 1.19 14.14 -15.10
C GLY A 16 0.77 12.85 -15.81
N GLY A 17 1.72 12.19 -16.46
CA GLY A 17 1.60 10.91 -17.15
C GLY A 17 1.92 9.69 -16.29
N GLY A 18 1.85 9.82 -14.96
CA GLY A 18 1.89 8.68 -14.03
C GLY A 18 0.58 7.88 -14.00
N ILE A 19 0.55 6.81 -13.20
CA ILE A 19 -0.62 5.92 -13.10
C ILE A 19 -1.93 6.67 -12.81
N SER A 20 -1.90 7.68 -11.94
CA SER A 20 -3.08 8.49 -11.61
C SER A 20 -3.61 9.30 -12.81
N GLY A 21 -2.72 9.94 -13.56
CA GLY A 21 -3.11 10.74 -14.72
C GLY A 21 -3.54 9.87 -15.90
N LEU A 22 -2.85 8.75 -16.14
CA LEU A 22 -3.25 7.78 -17.16
C LEU A 22 -4.61 7.15 -16.85
N ALA A 23 -4.85 6.75 -15.60
CA ALA A 23 -6.15 6.21 -15.19
C ALA A 23 -7.27 7.27 -15.30
N ALA A 24 -6.98 8.52 -14.93
CA ALA A 24 -7.94 9.62 -15.08
C ALA A 24 -8.26 9.90 -16.55
N ALA A 25 -7.23 9.95 -17.41
CA ALA A 25 -7.38 10.13 -18.85
C ALA A 25 -8.20 9.01 -19.50
N HIS A 26 -7.87 7.75 -19.17
CA HIS A 26 -8.61 6.58 -19.60
C HIS A 26 -10.09 6.67 -19.18
N ARG A 27 -10.35 6.98 -17.91
CA ARG A 27 -11.71 7.05 -17.38
C ARG A 27 -12.53 8.19 -18.00
N LEU A 28 -11.91 9.34 -18.25
CA LEU A 28 -12.57 10.46 -18.91
C LEU A 28 -12.98 10.09 -20.34
N HIS A 29 -12.09 9.43 -21.08
CA HIS A 29 -12.37 8.97 -22.43
C HIS A 29 -13.48 7.91 -22.48
N GLU A 30 -13.52 6.98 -21.53
CA GLU A 30 -14.61 6.01 -21.42
C GLU A 30 -15.99 6.66 -21.17
N ILE A 31 -16.03 7.68 -20.33
CA ILE A 31 -17.29 8.36 -19.97
C ILE A 31 -17.81 9.21 -21.13
N ASP A 32 -16.91 9.91 -21.83
CA ASP A 32 -17.26 10.78 -22.95
C ASP A 32 -16.16 10.75 -24.02
N PRO A 33 -16.31 9.93 -25.07
CA PRO A 33 -15.37 9.89 -26.18
C PRO A 33 -15.28 11.20 -26.99
N GLY A 34 -16.25 12.12 -26.81
CA GLY A 34 -16.29 13.42 -27.47
C GLY A 34 -15.52 14.52 -26.74
N VAL A 35 -14.93 14.23 -25.57
CA VAL A 35 -14.10 15.17 -24.84
C VAL A 35 -12.75 15.38 -25.53
N ASP A 36 -12.29 16.63 -25.61
CA ASP A 36 -10.94 16.95 -26.07
C ASP A 36 -9.97 16.83 -24.91
N LEU A 37 -9.31 15.69 -24.83
CA LEU A 37 -8.42 15.33 -23.75
C LEU A 37 -6.96 15.54 -24.16
N VAL A 38 -6.25 16.35 -23.40
CA VAL A 38 -4.79 16.53 -23.58
C VAL A 38 -4.09 16.13 -22.29
N LEU A 39 -3.14 15.21 -22.38
CA LEU A 39 -2.27 14.82 -21.28
C LEU A 39 -0.90 15.48 -21.44
N PHE A 40 -0.43 16.14 -20.39
CA PHE A 40 0.89 16.75 -20.32
C PHE A 40 1.75 15.94 -19.34
N GLU A 41 2.89 15.43 -19.80
CA GLU A 41 3.91 14.80 -18.97
C GLU A 41 5.21 15.58 -19.12
N ALA A 42 5.91 15.79 -18.01
CA ALA A 42 7.13 16.59 -17.98
C ALA A 42 8.35 15.80 -18.46
N SER A 43 8.37 14.49 -18.22
CA SER A 43 9.42 13.58 -18.67
C SER A 43 9.21 13.11 -20.11
N ASP A 44 10.19 12.36 -20.63
CA ASP A 44 10.19 11.79 -21.98
C ASP A 44 9.37 10.48 -22.09
N ARG A 45 8.74 10.03 -21.00
CA ARG A 45 7.98 8.79 -20.95
C ARG A 45 6.75 8.87 -20.04
N LEU A 46 5.78 8.01 -20.31
CA LEU A 46 4.65 7.77 -19.41
C LEU A 46 5.02 6.74 -18.32
N GLY A 47 4.20 6.65 -17.29
CA GLY A 47 4.30 5.69 -16.18
C GLY A 47 4.68 6.32 -14.84
N GLY A 48 5.31 7.50 -14.86
CA GLY A 48 5.80 8.16 -13.64
C GLY A 48 6.79 7.26 -12.91
N VAL A 49 6.55 7.00 -11.62
CA VAL A 49 7.39 6.09 -10.82
C VAL A 49 7.35 4.63 -11.30
N LEU A 50 6.32 4.23 -12.04
CA LEU A 50 6.21 2.86 -12.57
C LEU A 50 7.14 2.68 -13.77
N GLN A 51 8.13 1.81 -13.58
CA GLN A 51 9.12 1.48 -14.59
C GLN A 51 9.66 0.08 -14.36
N THR A 52 9.72 -0.69 -15.44
CA THR A 52 10.32 -2.01 -15.48
C THR A 52 11.50 -1.97 -16.45
N SER A 53 12.64 -2.53 -16.06
CA SER A 53 13.80 -2.70 -16.95
C SER A 53 14.16 -4.18 -17.12
N ARG A 54 14.73 -4.52 -18.27
CA ARG A 54 15.33 -5.83 -18.50
C ARG A 54 16.84 -5.71 -18.31
N LEU A 55 17.39 -6.47 -17.36
CA LEU A 55 18.82 -6.49 -17.05
C LEU A 55 19.26 -7.94 -16.84
N ASP A 56 20.26 -8.40 -17.59
CA ASP A 56 20.86 -9.74 -17.45
C ASP A 56 19.84 -10.91 -17.42
N GLY A 57 18.77 -10.79 -18.21
CA GLY A 57 17.70 -11.79 -18.27
C GLY A 57 16.60 -11.66 -17.20
N TYR A 58 16.73 -10.69 -16.30
CA TYR A 58 15.75 -10.37 -15.27
C TYR A 58 14.82 -9.22 -15.69
N LEU A 59 13.61 -9.22 -15.14
CA LEU A 59 12.73 -8.04 -15.11
C LEU A 59 12.88 -7.39 -13.73
N VAL A 60 13.26 -6.12 -13.71
CA VAL A 60 13.52 -5.34 -12.50
C VAL A 60 12.56 -4.16 -12.46
N GLU A 61 11.70 -4.16 -11.45
CA GLU A 61 10.80 -3.06 -11.15
C GLU A 61 11.55 -1.98 -10.35
N HIS A 62 11.41 -0.73 -10.77
CA HIS A 62 12.11 0.41 -10.16
C HIS A 62 11.33 1.06 -9.00
N SER A 63 10.05 0.73 -8.86
CA SER A 63 9.18 1.27 -7.81
C SER A 63 8.19 0.22 -7.34
N ALA A 64 6.91 0.32 -7.73
CA ALA A 64 5.91 -0.66 -7.34
C ALA A 64 6.11 -1.94 -8.15
N ASP A 65 6.26 -3.05 -7.46
CA ASP A 65 6.43 -4.39 -8.01
C ASP A 65 5.13 -5.19 -8.04
N ASN A 66 4.18 -4.87 -7.16
CA ASN A 66 2.87 -5.48 -7.10
C ASN A 66 1.81 -4.51 -6.54
N PHE A 67 0.54 -4.92 -6.59
CA PHE A 67 -0.57 -4.23 -5.95
C PHE A 67 -1.51 -5.22 -5.27
N ILE A 68 -2.21 -4.76 -4.23
CA ILE A 68 -3.16 -5.60 -3.49
C ILE A 68 -4.46 -5.80 -4.29
N THR A 69 -5.00 -7.01 -4.26
CA THR A 69 -6.20 -7.40 -5.01
C THR A 69 -7.48 -7.38 -4.17
N ASN A 70 -7.39 -7.04 -2.88
CA ASN A 70 -8.55 -6.84 -2.01
C ASN A 70 -9.27 -5.50 -2.25
N VAL A 71 -8.69 -4.64 -3.08
CA VAL A 71 -9.29 -3.43 -3.62
C VAL A 71 -9.50 -3.66 -5.12
N PRO A 72 -10.73 -3.55 -5.63
CA PRO A 72 -11.05 -4.03 -6.97
C PRO A 72 -10.46 -3.16 -8.10
N TRP A 73 -10.24 -1.87 -7.84
CA TRP A 73 -9.94 -0.87 -8.87
C TRP A 73 -8.73 -1.19 -9.75
N GLY A 74 -7.67 -1.79 -9.20
CA GLY A 74 -6.49 -2.18 -9.97
C GLY A 74 -6.79 -3.32 -10.94
N VAL A 75 -7.48 -4.36 -10.46
CA VAL A 75 -7.91 -5.50 -11.29
C VAL A 75 -8.91 -5.06 -12.35
N ASP A 76 -9.86 -4.20 -11.99
CA ASP A 76 -10.86 -3.68 -12.92
C ASP A 76 -10.21 -2.84 -14.03
N LEU A 77 -9.19 -2.04 -13.70
CA LEU A 77 -8.42 -1.32 -14.71
C LEU A 77 -7.69 -2.28 -15.65
N CYS A 78 -7.01 -3.31 -15.11
CA CYS A 78 -6.36 -4.34 -15.92
C CYS A 78 -7.35 -5.02 -16.89
N ARG A 79 -8.57 -5.33 -16.43
CA ARG A 79 -9.63 -5.88 -17.29
C ARG A 79 -10.05 -4.89 -18.36
N ALA A 80 -10.29 -3.64 -18.00
CA ALA A 80 -10.71 -2.60 -18.94
C ALA A 80 -9.70 -2.37 -20.08
N VAL A 81 -8.40 -2.50 -19.80
CA VAL A 81 -7.34 -2.35 -20.80
C VAL A 81 -6.88 -3.68 -21.45
N GLY A 82 -7.53 -4.81 -21.15
CA GLY A 82 -7.22 -6.11 -21.76
C GLY A 82 -5.95 -6.80 -21.24
N LEU A 83 -5.55 -6.51 -20.00
CA LEU A 83 -4.36 -7.07 -19.34
C LEU A 83 -4.69 -8.10 -18.24
N GLU A 84 -5.96 -8.50 -18.09
CA GLU A 84 -6.37 -9.46 -17.04
C GLU A 84 -5.61 -10.79 -17.14
N ASP A 85 -5.41 -11.31 -18.35
CA ASP A 85 -4.69 -12.57 -18.59
C ASP A 85 -3.18 -12.51 -18.29
N GLN A 86 -2.64 -11.31 -18.03
CA GLN A 86 -1.24 -11.10 -17.67
C GLN A 86 -1.02 -10.97 -16.17
N LEU A 87 -2.09 -10.96 -15.37
CA LEU A 87 -1.98 -10.90 -13.91
C LEU A 87 -1.34 -12.17 -13.37
N CYS A 88 -0.22 -12.02 -12.67
CA CYS A 88 0.46 -13.11 -11.96
C CYS A 88 0.26 -12.99 -10.45
N ALA A 89 -0.07 -14.10 -9.80
CA ALA A 89 -0.12 -14.17 -8.34
C ALA A 89 1.29 -14.31 -7.76
N THR A 90 1.47 -13.84 -6.53
CA THR A 90 2.67 -14.14 -5.74
C THR A 90 2.75 -15.64 -5.44
N ASP A 91 3.95 -16.18 -5.32
CA ASP A 91 4.16 -17.58 -4.97
C ASP A 91 3.82 -17.83 -3.49
N ASP A 92 2.72 -18.54 -3.25
CA ASP A 92 2.22 -18.85 -1.91
C ASP A 92 3.20 -19.66 -1.05
N ARG A 93 4.14 -20.38 -1.67
CA ARG A 93 5.15 -21.17 -0.95
C ARG A 93 6.12 -20.30 -0.14
N PHE A 94 6.29 -19.04 -0.54
CA PHE A 94 7.27 -18.11 0.04
C PHE A 94 6.61 -16.92 0.74
N ARG A 95 5.32 -17.02 1.08
CA ARG A 95 4.52 -15.94 1.65
C ARG A 95 4.84 -15.70 3.13
N LYS A 96 6.06 -15.25 3.40
CA LYS A 96 6.59 -14.96 4.75
C LYS A 96 7.25 -13.59 4.79
N ALA A 97 7.12 -12.91 5.93
CA ALA A 97 7.83 -11.69 6.23
C ALA A 97 8.84 -11.93 7.35
N TYR A 98 9.98 -11.25 7.29
CA TYR A 98 11.05 -11.36 8.29
C TYR A 98 11.45 -9.97 8.78
N VAL A 99 11.81 -9.87 10.06
CA VAL A 99 12.43 -8.69 10.65
C VAL A 99 13.87 -9.04 11.01
N ALA A 100 14.80 -8.16 10.66
CA ALA A 100 16.17 -8.26 11.13
C ALA A 100 16.22 -7.90 12.63
N HIS A 101 16.55 -8.88 13.46
CA HIS A 101 16.64 -8.73 14.91
C HIS A 101 17.94 -9.35 15.41
N GLN A 102 18.80 -8.56 16.05
CA GLN A 102 20.09 -9.00 16.61
C GLN A 102 20.97 -9.77 15.60
N GLY A 103 21.06 -9.25 14.36
CA GLY A 103 21.87 -9.85 13.31
C GLY A 103 21.28 -11.13 12.71
N ARG A 104 20.03 -11.48 13.02
CA ARG A 104 19.33 -12.66 12.46
C ARG A 104 18.01 -12.24 11.84
N LEU A 105 17.59 -12.95 10.79
CA LEU A 105 16.24 -12.83 10.24
C LEU A 105 15.30 -13.66 11.10
N VAL A 106 14.27 -13.00 11.64
CA VAL A 106 13.24 -13.64 12.46
C VAL A 106 11.90 -13.48 11.77
N GLU A 107 11.20 -14.60 11.58
CA GLU A 107 9.88 -14.61 10.94
C GLU A 107 8.87 -13.79 11.75
N VAL A 108 8.10 -12.96 11.06
CA VAL A 108 6.99 -12.20 11.65
C VAL A 108 5.89 -13.19 12.02
N PRO A 109 5.35 -13.15 13.24
CA PRO A 109 4.35 -14.13 13.67
C PRO A 109 3.11 -14.12 12.78
N GLU A 110 2.66 -15.31 12.39
CA GLU A 110 1.43 -15.47 11.62
C GLU A 110 0.23 -14.81 12.30
N GLY A 111 -0.57 -14.09 11.51
CA GLY A 111 -1.73 -13.37 11.99
C GLY A 111 -1.44 -11.92 12.40
N PHE A 112 -0.21 -11.43 12.36
CA PHE A 112 0.04 -10.00 12.55
C PHE A 112 -0.34 -9.20 11.30
N SER A 113 -1.60 -8.75 11.23
CA SER A 113 -2.06 -7.85 10.15
C SER A 113 -1.85 -6.40 10.57
N LEU A 114 -0.70 -5.82 10.19
CA LEU A 114 -0.27 -4.41 10.38
C LEU A 114 -0.23 -3.89 11.83
N MET A 115 -1.30 -4.08 12.60
CA MET A 115 -1.52 -3.58 13.96
C MET A 115 -2.22 -4.56 14.89
N ALA A 116 -2.80 -5.65 14.38
CA ALA A 116 -3.57 -6.59 15.20
C ALA A 116 -2.92 -7.97 15.19
N PRO A 117 -2.63 -8.57 16.37
CA PRO A 117 -2.34 -9.99 16.44
C PRO A 117 -3.66 -10.76 16.23
N ALA A 118 -3.87 -11.30 15.04
CA ALA A 118 -5.03 -12.14 14.74
C ALA A 118 -4.96 -13.52 15.44
N ARG A 119 -3.78 -13.89 15.96
CA ARG A 119 -3.56 -15.13 16.72
C ARG A 119 -2.62 -14.88 17.90
N VAL A 120 -3.05 -15.26 19.10
CA VAL A 120 -2.28 -15.09 20.34
C VAL A 120 -1.08 -16.06 20.40
N TRP A 121 -1.26 -17.28 19.88
CA TRP A 121 -0.25 -18.34 19.99
C TRP A 121 1.09 -18.04 19.29
N PRO A 122 1.12 -17.58 18.01
CA PRO A 122 2.38 -17.21 17.35
C PRO A 122 3.11 -16.03 18.03
N MET A 123 2.36 -15.13 18.69
CA MET A 123 2.95 -14.01 19.43
C MET A 123 3.62 -14.47 20.73
N MET A 124 3.21 -15.60 21.30
CA MET A 124 3.85 -16.16 22.50
C MET A 124 5.15 -16.89 22.19
N THR A 125 5.30 -17.45 20.98
CA THR A 125 6.49 -18.25 20.61
C THR A 125 7.59 -17.44 19.94
N THR A 126 7.29 -16.23 19.45
CA THR A 126 8.30 -15.41 18.77
C THR A 126 9.46 -14.98 19.68
N PRO A 127 10.72 -14.99 19.18
CA PRO A 127 11.85 -14.43 19.90
C PRO A 127 11.95 -12.90 19.73
N LEU A 128 11.09 -12.27 18.93
CA LEU A 128 11.06 -10.82 18.76
C LEU A 128 10.67 -10.08 20.05
N LEU A 129 9.89 -10.72 20.94
CA LEU A 129 9.40 -10.12 22.17
C LEU A 129 10.01 -10.81 23.38
N SER A 130 10.44 -10.00 24.35
CA SER A 130 10.77 -10.47 25.70
C SER A 130 9.53 -11.02 26.41
N LEU A 131 9.72 -11.73 27.53
CA LEU A 131 8.59 -12.19 28.35
C LEU A 131 7.71 -11.01 28.81
N ALA A 132 8.34 -9.89 29.19
CA ALA A 132 7.63 -8.67 29.56
C ALA A 132 6.85 -8.07 28.37
N GLY A 133 7.45 -8.06 27.18
CA GLY A 133 6.80 -7.62 25.94
C GLY A 133 5.59 -8.47 25.58
N LYS A 134 5.69 -9.80 25.75
CA LYS A 134 4.58 -10.74 25.53
C LYS A 134 3.43 -10.48 26.50
N LEU A 135 3.72 -10.30 27.79
CA LEU A 135 2.71 -9.95 28.79
C LEU A 135 2.05 -8.59 28.49
N ARG A 136 2.86 -7.59 28.11
CA ARG A 136 2.36 -6.27 27.73
C ARG A 136 1.47 -6.31 26.50
N LEU A 137 1.81 -7.12 25.51
CA LEU A 137 1.00 -7.32 24.31
C LEU A 137 -0.28 -8.08 24.65
N ALA A 138 -0.23 -9.11 25.49
CA ALA A 138 -1.42 -9.85 25.92
C ALA A 138 -2.42 -8.94 26.68
N TRP A 139 -1.93 -7.88 27.33
CA TRP A 139 -2.76 -6.86 27.96
C TRP A 139 -3.54 -5.96 26.97
N GLU A 140 -3.25 -6.05 25.67
CA GLU A 140 -3.99 -5.31 24.64
C GLU A 140 -5.49 -5.57 24.70
N TYR A 141 -5.90 -6.82 25.00
CA TYR A 141 -7.31 -7.21 25.13
C TYR A 141 -8.08 -6.37 26.16
N PHE A 142 -7.40 -5.92 27.23
CA PHE A 142 -7.99 -5.08 28.28
C PHE A 142 -7.87 -3.59 27.99
N THR A 143 -7.19 -3.20 26.90
CA THR A 143 -7.01 -1.80 26.54
C THR A 143 -8.26 -1.29 25.83
N PRO A 144 -9.02 -0.35 26.41
CA PRO A 144 -10.28 0.11 25.84
C PRO A 144 -10.05 0.79 24.48
N ALA A 145 -11.00 0.59 23.56
CA ALA A 145 -11.02 1.30 22.30
C ALA A 145 -11.19 2.81 22.56
N ASN A 146 -10.27 3.62 22.04
CA ASN A 146 -10.40 5.07 22.18
C ASN A 146 -11.43 5.58 21.16
N ARG A 147 -12.61 5.98 21.65
CA ARG A 147 -13.69 6.53 20.83
C ARG A 147 -13.56 8.04 20.57
N GLN A 148 -12.54 8.71 21.13
CA GLN A 148 -12.36 10.14 20.94
C GLN A 148 -11.62 10.45 19.62
N VAL A 149 -12.33 11.20 18.78
CA VAL A 149 -12.04 11.55 17.38
C VAL A 149 -10.98 12.65 17.29
N ARG A 150 -9.74 12.36 17.70
CA ARG A 150 -8.59 13.15 17.27
C ARG A 150 -7.63 12.22 16.56
N ASP A 151 -7.29 12.58 15.33
CA ASP A 151 -6.33 11.83 14.55
C ASP A 151 -5.01 11.75 15.33
N ALA A 152 -4.58 10.52 15.59
CA ALA A 152 -3.40 10.21 16.36
C ALA A 152 -2.32 9.69 15.42
N SER A 153 -1.05 9.86 15.80
CA SER A 153 0.00 9.21 15.05
C SER A 153 -0.10 7.69 15.19
N LEU A 154 0.26 6.99 14.12
CA LEU A 154 0.33 5.54 14.10
C LEU A 154 1.22 5.01 15.24
N ALA A 155 2.37 5.65 15.51
CA ALA A 155 3.25 5.28 16.61
C ALA A 155 2.58 5.39 17.99
N SER A 156 1.91 6.52 18.27
CA SER A 156 1.26 6.74 19.57
C SER A 156 0.11 5.76 19.81
N PHE A 157 -0.63 5.41 18.76
CA PHE A 157 -1.65 4.37 18.81
C PHE A 157 -1.04 3.00 19.09
N ALA A 158 -0.03 2.60 18.31
CA ALA A 158 0.60 1.28 18.43
C ALA A 158 1.25 1.08 19.81
N GLN A 159 2.01 2.06 20.30
CA GLN A 159 2.67 1.97 21.60
C GLN A 159 1.66 1.90 22.76
N ARG A 160 0.57 2.67 22.68
CA ARG A 160 -0.49 2.63 23.69
C ARG A 160 -1.20 1.28 23.69
N ARG A 161 -1.48 0.72 22.53
CA ARG A 161 -2.27 -0.51 22.40
C ARG A 161 -1.43 -1.75 22.64
N LEU A 162 -0.35 -1.90 21.87
CA LEU A 162 0.49 -3.10 21.81
C LEU A 162 1.70 -3.04 22.76
N GLY A 163 2.06 -1.85 23.23
CA GLY A 163 3.28 -1.61 23.98
C GLY A 163 4.46 -1.23 23.09
N ARG A 164 5.49 -0.66 23.73
CA ARG A 164 6.68 -0.12 23.05
C ARG A 164 7.48 -1.19 22.31
N GLU A 165 7.70 -2.35 22.94
CA GLU A 165 8.53 -3.42 22.36
C GLU A 165 7.91 -4.01 21.08
N ALA A 166 6.59 -4.23 21.08
CA ALA A 166 5.86 -4.69 19.89
C ALA A 166 5.84 -3.62 18.78
N TYR A 167 5.75 -2.34 19.16
CA TYR A 167 5.87 -1.25 18.20
C TYR A 167 7.26 -1.24 17.54
N GLU A 168 8.34 -1.17 18.32
CA GLU A 168 9.71 -1.02 17.80
C GLU A 168 10.17 -2.24 17.00
N ARG A 169 9.77 -3.46 17.40
CA ARG A 169 10.32 -4.70 16.82
C ARG A 169 9.46 -5.36 15.76
N ILE A 170 8.19 -4.96 15.63
CA ILE A 170 7.25 -5.59 14.68
C ILE A 170 6.54 -4.52 13.87
N VAL A 171 5.81 -3.60 14.51
CA VAL A 171 4.97 -2.62 13.79
C VAL A 171 5.82 -1.64 12.98
N GLN A 172 6.81 -1.00 13.60
CA GLN A 172 7.61 0.03 12.96
C GLN A 172 8.37 -0.51 11.74
N PRO A 173 9.04 -1.67 11.77
CA PRO A 173 9.67 -2.25 10.58
C PRO A 173 8.70 -2.52 9.43
N LEU A 174 7.50 -3.06 9.74
CA LEU A 174 6.51 -3.40 8.73
C LEU A 174 5.86 -2.15 8.11
N VAL A 175 5.41 -1.22 8.95
CA VAL A 175 4.79 0.04 8.51
C VAL A 175 5.81 0.92 7.80
N GLY A 176 7.05 0.96 8.30
CA GLY A 176 8.16 1.65 7.67
C GLY A 176 8.46 1.09 6.28
N GLY A 177 8.36 -0.23 6.08
CA GLY A 177 8.51 -0.84 4.75
C GLY A 177 7.40 -0.47 3.76
N ILE A 178 6.16 -0.28 4.23
CA ILE A 178 5.01 0.03 3.38
C ILE A 178 4.96 1.52 3.00
N TYR A 179 5.11 2.40 3.99
CA TYR A 179 4.96 3.84 3.78
C TYR A 179 6.28 4.57 3.54
N THR A 180 7.42 3.91 3.79
CA THR A 180 8.77 4.52 3.74
C THR A 180 8.83 5.83 4.54
N ALA A 181 8.09 5.88 5.65
CA ALA A 181 7.86 7.10 6.43
C ALA A 181 7.93 6.83 7.93
N ASP A 182 8.21 7.88 8.69
CA ASP A 182 8.22 7.85 10.15
C ASP A 182 6.79 7.63 10.69
N PRO A 183 6.51 6.50 11.37
CA PRO A 183 5.17 6.24 11.89
C PRO A 183 4.71 7.21 12.99
N ALA A 184 5.62 8.02 13.57
CA ALA A 184 5.25 9.11 14.45
C ALA A 184 4.60 10.30 13.72
N LYS A 185 4.78 10.40 12.40
CA LYS A 185 4.20 11.43 11.54
C LYS A 185 3.02 10.94 10.70
N LEU A 186 2.82 9.62 10.63
CA LEU A 186 1.70 9.02 9.90
C LEU A 186 0.39 9.16 10.68
N SER A 187 -0.62 9.74 10.02
CA SER A 187 -2.01 9.75 10.49
C SER A 187 -2.56 8.33 10.57
N LEU A 188 -3.09 7.95 11.74
CA LEU A 188 -3.77 6.66 11.89
C LEU A 188 -5.04 6.62 11.02
N ALA A 189 -5.82 7.71 11.01
CA ALA A 189 -7.08 7.76 10.27
C ALA A 189 -6.87 7.63 8.74
N ALA A 190 -5.79 8.23 8.22
CA ALA A 190 -5.49 8.17 6.79
C ALA A 190 -4.85 6.84 6.36
N THR A 191 -4.04 6.23 7.22
CA THR A 191 -3.28 5.01 6.86
C THR A 191 -4.02 3.72 7.19
N LEU A 192 -4.73 3.68 8.32
CA LEU A 192 -5.36 2.49 8.88
C LEU A 192 -6.78 2.80 9.38
N PRO A 193 -7.71 3.23 8.50
CA PRO A 193 -9.05 3.70 8.88
C PRO A 193 -9.95 2.64 9.55
N ARG A 194 -9.52 1.38 9.56
CA ARG A 194 -10.22 0.28 10.25
C ARG A 194 -9.91 0.20 11.76
N PHE A 195 -8.94 0.99 12.25
CA PHE A 195 -8.42 0.97 13.63
C PHE A 195 -8.70 2.28 14.37
#